data_AF-A0A8S9Y6U9-F1
#
_entry.id   AF-A0A8S9Y6U9-F1
#
_cell.length_a   1.000
_cell.length_b   1.000
_cell.length_c   1.000
_cell.angle_alpha   90.00
_cell.angle_beta   90.00
_cell.angle_gamma   90.00
#
_symmetry.space_group_name_H-M   'P 1'
#
loop_
_entity.id
_entity.type
_entity.pdbx_description
1 polymer ?
#
loop_
_entity_poly.entity_id
_entity_poly.type
_entity_poly.pdbx_seq_one_letter_code
_entity_poly.pdbx_strand_id
1 'polypeptide(L)'
;MRTLILFAAVILATCLCEKHSEYHSKLDQVVYIYPNNVNKDKDLELCQPNAVCGVVNQRFWYPPYVQRYCRCSDTPCPFSWSENDNRSVPLDNRSQLKTCDDTRNMQRCERNDVGLAVSEVLDPVSGQYLKSATILCYCDWPAYWKLDRREANSTHTYNEYTCSKLTRCKSGEFCGHMRADIYSTYYQCSCPRDHLCIKTDDVRRNVTEPLYNGPMLKAQCTPYHPNSV
;
A
#
# COMPACT_ATOMS: atom_id res chain seq x y z
N MET A 1 -35.42 -4.44 50.83
CA MET A 1 -34.23 -3.56 50.88
C MET A 1 -33.06 -4.34 50.28
N ARG A 2 -32.64 -3.98 49.06
CA ARG A 2 -31.36 -3.30 48.75
C ARG A 2 -30.16 -4.25 48.95
N THR A 3 -29.32 -4.60 47.97
CA THR A 3 -28.93 -3.94 46.71
C THR A 3 -28.17 -4.97 45.87
N LEU A 4 -28.53 -5.19 44.60
CA LEU A 4 -27.64 -5.86 43.63
C LEU A 4 -26.69 -4.80 43.05
N ILE A 5 -25.39 -4.96 43.28
CA ILE A 5 -24.35 -4.14 42.67
C ILE A 5 -23.99 -4.79 41.35
N LEU A 6 -24.52 -4.26 40.24
CA LEU A 6 -24.01 -4.56 38.90
C LEU A 6 -22.71 -3.78 38.70
N PHE A 7 -21.58 -4.48 38.66
CA PHE A 7 -20.35 -3.94 38.09
C PHE A 7 -20.45 -3.97 36.57
N ALA A 8 -20.74 -2.82 35.96
CA ALA A 8 -20.57 -2.64 34.53
C ALA A 8 -19.07 -2.47 34.24
N ALA A 9 -18.45 -3.52 33.69
CA ALA A 9 -17.12 -3.43 33.13
C ALA A 9 -17.19 -2.60 31.84
N VAL A 10 -16.72 -1.35 31.91
CA VAL A 10 -16.50 -0.51 30.73
C VAL A 10 -15.27 -1.07 30.01
N ILE A 11 -15.50 -1.90 29.00
CA ILE A 11 -14.44 -2.31 28.07
C ILE A 11 -14.13 -1.08 27.21
N LEU A 12 -13.09 -0.34 27.59
CA LEU A 12 -12.45 0.62 26.70
C LEU A 12 -11.88 -0.16 25.52
N ALA A 13 -12.57 -0.12 24.38
CA ALA A 13 -12.00 -0.51 23.11
C ALA A 13 -10.82 0.43 22.82
N THR A 14 -9.63 -0.01 23.16
CA THR A 14 -8.40 0.62 22.70
C THR A 14 -8.41 0.53 21.19
N CYS A 15 -8.61 1.67 20.55
CA CYS A 15 -8.41 1.81 19.12
C CYS A 15 -6.95 1.43 18.86
N LEU A 16 -6.72 0.23 18.33
CA LEU A 16 -5.43 -0.23 17.83
C LEU A 16 -5.10 0.62 16.60
N CYS A 17 -4.72 1.88 16.81
CA CYS A 17 -4.08 2.69 15.79
C CYS A 17 -2.69 2.11 15.55
N GLU A 18 -2.42 1.75 14.31
CA GLU A 18 -1.12 1.32 13.84
C GLU A 18 -0.07 2.39 14.22
N LYS A 19 0.81 2.06 15.16
CA LYS A 19 1.80 3.01 15.68
C LYS A 19 2.88 3.19 14.63
N HIS A 20 2.93 4.38 14.05
CA HIS A 20 3.97 4.78 13.10
C HIS A 20 4.70 6.02 13.62
N SER A 21 5.92 6.20 13.15
CA SER A 21 6.70 7.42 13.37
C SER A 21 6.98 8.10 12.05
N GLU A 22 6.78 9.41 12.02
CA GLU A 22 7.04 10.24 10.85
C GLU A 22 8.31 11.05 11.05
N TYR A 23 9.17 11.07 10.02
CA TYR A 23 10.38 11.87 9.99
C TYR A 23 10.42 12.71 8.71
N HIS A 24 10.40 14.03 8.88
CA HIS A 24 10.40 14.99 7.77
C HIS A 24 11.84 15.36 7.41
N SER A 25 12.34 14.82 6.30
CA SER A 25 13.68 15.16 5.79
C SER A 25 13.59 16.41 4.90
N LYS A 26 14.16 17.52 5.37
CA LYS A 26 14.26 18.75 4.59
C LYS A 26 15.25 18.62 3.43
N LEU A 27 16.31 17.84 3.62
CA LEU A 27 17.34 17.62 2.60
C LEU A 27 16.81 16.79 1.43
N ASP A 28 16.15 15.67 1.75
CA ASP A 28 15.63 14.75 0.74
C ASP A 28 14.26 15.18 0.18
N GLN A 29 13.61 16.16 0.83
CA GLN A 29 12.26 16.62 0.51
C GLN A 29 11.22 15.50 0.52
N VAL A 30 11.31 14.60 1.50
CA VAL A 30 10.36 13.50 1.71
C VAL A 30 9.98 13.36 3.18
N VAL A 31 8.85 12.67 3.42
CA VAL A 31 8.44 12.24 4.76
C VAL A 31 8.65 10.73 4.89
N TYR A 32 9.56 10.31 5.74
CA TYR A 32 9.75 8.88 6.01
C TYR A 32 8.73 8.41 7.06
N ILE A 33 8.09 7.28 6.79
CA ILE A 33 7.17 6.61 7.71
C ILE A 33 7.80 5.29 8.12
N TYR A 34 7.98 5.10 9.42
CA TYR A 34 8.55 3.90 10.00
C TYR A 34 7.51 3.16 10.85
N PRO A 35 7.52 1.81 10.85
CA PRO A 35 6.68 1.02 11.72
C PRO A 35 7.16 1.11 13.17
N ASN A 36 6.23 0.86 14.10
CA ASN A 36 6.54 0.39 15.44
C ASN A 36 7.42 1.30 16.31
N ASN A 37 7.30 2.63 16.12
CA ASN A 37 8.09 3.69 16.79
C ASN A 37 9.58 3.70 16.45
N VAL A 38 9.99 2.99 15.40
CA VAL A 38 11.32 3.15 14.81
C VAL A 38 11.41 4.54 14.16
N ASN A 39 12.57 5.19 14.18
CA ASN A 39 12.71 6.55 13.61
C ASN A 39 13.87 6.70 12.61
N LYS A 40 14.54 5.60 12.27
CA LYS A 40 15.70 5.59 11.37
C LYS A 40 15.94 4.19 10.84
N ASP A 41 16.47 4.13 9.61
CA ASP A 41 16.72 2.87 8.90
C ASP A 41 17.57 1.88 9.69
N LYS A 42 18.59 2.34 10.44
CA LYS A 42 19.51 1.44 11.14
C LYS A 42 18.85 0.57 12.22
N ASP A 43 17.67 0.97 12.70
CA ASP A 43 16.91 0.26 13.71
C ASP A 43 15.91 -0.73 13.08
N LEU A 44 15.78 -0.73 11.74
CA LEU A 44 15.00 -1.74 11.02
C LEU A 44 15.80 -3.05 10.88
N GLU A 45 15.06 -4.15 10.75
CA GLU A 45 15.64 -5.45 10.44
C GLU A 45 16.23 -5.49 9.03
N LEU A 46 17.17 -6.40 8.80
CA LEU A 46 17.73 -6.61 7.47
C LEU A 46 16.67 -7.19 6.53
N CYS A 47 16.61 -6.64 5.32
CA CYS A 47 15.74 -7.17 4.27
C CYS A 47 16.14 -8.60 3.89
N GLN A 48 15.14 -9.45 3.73
CA GLN A 48 15.31 -10.75 3.07
C GLN A 48 15.51 -10.54 1.55
N PRO A 49 16.06 -11.53 0.82
CA PRO A 49 16.17 -11.47 -0.62
C PRO A 49 14.82 -11.18 -1.29
N ASN A 50 14.80 -10.31 -2.29
CA ASN A 50 13.58 -9.86 -3.00
C ASN A 50 12.52 -9.17 -2.13
N ALA A 51 12.85 -8.81 -0.88
CA ALA A 51 11.95 -8.08 -0.02
C ALA A 51 11.75 -6.64 -0.52
N VAL A 52 10.54 -6.14 -0.36
CA VAL A 52 10.21 -4.73 -0.50
C VAL A 52 10.78 -4.01 0.72
N CYS A 53 11.82 -3.22 0.51
CA CYS A 53 12.45 -2.44 1.56
C CYS A 53 11.66 -1.17 1.90
N GLY A 54 10.85 -0.68 0.97
CA GLY A 54 9.92 0.41 1.21
C GLY A 54 8.97 0.69 0.06
N VAL A 55 8.05 1.63 0.27
CA VAL A 55 7.11 2.13 -0.74
C VAL A 55 7.24 3.64 -0.84
N VAL A 56 7.53 4.11 -2.05
CA VAL A 56 7.49 5.54 -2.36
C VAL A 56 6.10 5.86 -2.88
N ASN A 57 5.45 6.86 -2.28
CA ASN A 57 4.12 7.29 -2.67
C ASN A 57 4.15 8.79 -2.99
N GLN A 58 3.75 9.16 -4.20
CA GLN A 58 3.65 10.54 -4.65
C GLN A 58 2.32 11.17 -4.25
N ARG A 59 2.39 12.33 -3.60
CA ARG A 59 1.21 13.11 -3.19
C ARG A 59 1.03 14.33 -4.11
N PHE A 60 -0.19 14.82 -4.27
CA PHE A 60 -0.49 15.93 -5.20
C PHE A 60 0.00 17.29 -4.69
N TRP A 61 -0.13 17.55 -3.38
CA TRP A 61 0.12 18.87 -2.78
C TRP A 61 1.13 18.84 -1.63
N TYR A 62 1.74 17.68 -1.39
CA TYR A 62 2.66 17.44 -0.29
C TYR A 62 3.90 16.71 -0.80
N PRO A 63 5.04 16.81 -0.09
CA PRO A 63 6.23 16.02 -0.39
C PRO A 63 5.87 14.52 -0.51
N PRO A 64 6.56 13.71 -1.33
CA PRO A 64 6.39 12.26 -1.28
C PRO A 64 6.61 11.73 0.13
N TYR A 65 5.96 10.62 0.45
CA TYR A 65 6.23 9.91 1.69
C TYR A 65 6.64 8.47 1.39
N VAL A 66 7.55 7.98 2.23
CA VAL A 66 8.30 6.77 2.00
C VAL A 66 8.09 5.86 3.19
N GLN A 67 7.26 4.82 3.00
CA GLN A 67 7.09 3.79 4.02
C GLN A 67 8.32 2.89 4.01
N ARG A 68 8.93 2.68 5.18
CA ARG A 68 10.11 1.82 5.35
C ARG A 68 9.70 0.53 6.02
N TYR A 69 10.16 -0.62 5.52
CA TYR A 69 9.85 -1.92 6.12
C TYR A 69 11.09 -2.63 6.67
N CYS A 70 12.20 -2.56 5.95
CA CYS A 70 13.47 -3.16 6.34
C CYS A 70 14.64 -2.34 5.80
N ARG A 71 15.85 -2.57 6.33
CA ARG A 71 17.09 -1.94 5.84
C ARG A 71 17.87 -2.89 4.94
N CYS A 72 18.46 -2.35 3.89
CA CYS A 72 19.40 -3.09 3.05
C CYS A 72 20.78 -3.18 3.72
N SER A 73 21.58 -4.18 3.33
CA SER A 73 22.96 -4.38 3.80
C SER A 73 23.94 -3.38 3.20
N ASP A 74 24.00 -3.30 1.87
CA ASP A 74 25.11 -2.66 1.15
C ASP A 74 24.78 -1.27 0.61
N THR A 75 23.56 -1.10 0.09
CA THR A 75 23.10 0.17 -0.48
C THR A 75 21.82 0.63 0.19
N PRO A 76 21.63 1.92 0.49
CA PRO A 76 20.37 2.41 1.05
C PRO A 76 19.17 2.03 0.16
N CYS A 77 18.06 1.64 0.80
CA CYS A 77 16.83 1.37 0.09
C CYS A 77 16.32 2.66 -0.58
N PRO A 78 15.99 2.64 -1.89
CA PRO A 78 15.56 3.83 -2.63
C PRO A 78 14.38 4.55 -1.97
N PHE A 79 14.36 5.87 -2.07
CA PHE A 79 13.32 6.73 -1.47
C PHE A 79 12.67 7.70 -2.47
N SER A 80 13.22 7.85 -3.67
CA SER A 80 12.70 8.71 -4.72
C SER A 80 11.91 7.92 -5.77
N TRP A 81 10.98 8.57 -6.46
CA TRP A 81 10.37 8.00 -7.66
C TRP A 81 11.42 7.78 -8.75
N SER A 82 11.40 6.62 -9.40
CA SER A 82 12.29 6.33 -10.51
C SER A 82 11.69 5.26 -11.42
N GLU A 83 11.85 5.43 -12.72
CA GLU A 83 11.45 4.42 -13.71
C GLU A 83 12.63 3.54 -14.15
N ASN A 84 13.86 3.95 -13.86
CA ASN A 84 15.08 3.38 -14.45
C ASN A 84 16.16 3.02 -13.41
N ASP A 85 15.80 2.88 -12.14
CA ASP A 85 16.77 2.53 -11.09
C ASP A 85 16.96 1.02 -10.89
N ASN A 86 16.24 0.19 -11.66
CA ASN A 86 16.23 -1.27 -11.57
C ASN A 86 15.98 -1.79 -10.14
N ARG A 87 15.31 -1.01 -9.31
CA ARG A 87 14.97 -1.34 -7.92
C ARG A 87 13.58 -0.85 -7.56
N SER A 88 12.75 -0.68 -8.60
CA SER A 88 11.41 -0.10 -8.52
C SER A 88 10.43 -0.93 -9.31
N VAL A 89 9.31 -1.28 -8.69
CA VAL A 89 8.18 -1.95 -9.35
C VAL A 89 6.91 -1.14 -9.08
N PRO A 90 6.06 -0.87 -10.08
CA PRO A 90 4.79 -0.17 -9.87
C PRO A 90 3.90 -0.87 -8.83
N LEU A 91 3.31 -0.10 -7.92
CA LEU A 91 2.30 -0.58 -6.98
C LEU A 91 0.90 -0.11 -7.39
N ASP A 92 0.78 1.20 -7.62
CA ASP A 92 -0.42 1.85 -8.14
C ASP A 92 0.00 3.02 -9.05
N ASN A 93 -0.94 3.87 -9.46
CA ASN A 93 -0.64 4.97 -10.38
C ASN A 93 0.30 6.06 -9.82
N ARG A 94 0.51 6.10 -8.51
CA ARG A 94 1.33 7.11 -7.81
C ARG A 94 2.24 6.49 -6.75
N SER A 95 2.42 5.18 -6.77
CA SER A 95 3.23 4.47 -5.77
C SER A 95 4.11 3.40 -6.41
N GLN A 96 5.32 3.22 -5.86
CA GLN A 96 6.30 2.23 -6.30
C GLN A 96 6.81 1.42 -5.11
N LEU A 97 6.85 0.11 -5.28
CA LEU A 97 7.61 -0.80 -4.43
C LEU A 97 9.10 -0.59 -4.69
N LYS A 98 9.90 -0.54 -3.63
CA LYS A 98 11.36 -0.44 -3.70
C LYS A 98 12.01 -1.69 -3.15
N THR A 99 13.06 -2.16 -3.81
CA THR A 99 13.84 -3.34 -3.43
C THR A 99 15.29 -2.98 -3.11
N CYS A 100 15.96 -3.82 -2.31
CA CYS A 100 17.41 -3.74 -2.14
C CYS A 100 18.14 -4.29 -3.37
N ASP A 101 17.62 -5.42 -3.87
CA ASP A 101 18.19 -6.18 -4.98
C ASP A 101 17.75 -5.60 -6.34
N ASP A 102 18.59 -5.87 -7.35
CA ASP A 102 18.35 -5.47 -8.74
C ASP A 102 17.23 -6.30 -9.36
N THR A 103 16.23 -5.61 -9.93
CA THR A 103 15.05 -6.20 -10.55
C THR A 103 15.21 -6.50 -12.04
N ARG A 104 16.36 -6.23 -12.68
CA ARG A 104 16.58 -6.52 -14.12
C ARG A 104 16.43 -7.98 -14.47
N ASN A 105 16.83 -8.87 -13.56
CA ASN A 105 16.74 -10.31 -13.75
C ASN A 105 15.38 -10.87 -13.30
N MET A 106 14.51 -10.03 -12.76
CA MET A 106 13.17 -10.44 -12.34
C MET A 106 12.32 -10.66 -13.58
N GLN A 107 11.64 -11.79 -13.65
CA GLN A 107 10.75 -12.09 -14.76
C GLN A 107 9.43 -11.33 -14.60
N ARG A 108 8.78 -11.07 -15.75
CA ARG A 108 7.41 -10.55 -15.77
C ARG A 108 6.47 -11.65 -15.31
N CYS A 109 5.48 -11.32 -14.49
CA CYS A 109 4.47 -12.30 -14.07
C CYS A 109 3.67 -12.84 -15.27
N GLU A 110 3.53 -14.16 -15.34
CA GLU A 110 2.61 -14.83 -16.24
C GLU A 110 1.18 -14.87 -15.66
N ARG A 111 0.26 -15.49 -16.41
CA ARG A 111 -1.14 -15.59 -16.00
C ARG A 111 -1.23 -16.48 -14.76
N ASN A 112 -1.79 -15.92 -13.67
CA ASN A 112 -1.99 -16.57 -12.37
C ASN A 112 -0.72 -16.76 -11.54
N ASP A 113 0.42 -16.22 -11.96
CA ASP A 113 1.60 -16.18 -11.10
C ASP A 113 1.32 -15.26 -9.90
N VAL A 114 1.65 -15.75 -8.70
CA VAL A 114 1.76 -14.90 -7.53
C VAL A 114 3.00 -14.04 -7.71
N GLY A 115 2.82 -12.73 -7.86
CA GLY A 115 3.93 -11.80 -8.07
C GLY A 115 4.28 -10.96 -6.86
N LEU A 116 3.33 -10.75 -5.95
CA LEU A 116 3.54 -10.02 -4.71
C LEU A 116 2.91 -10.78 -3.55
N ALA A 117 3.69 -11.04 -2.52
CA ALA A 117 3.22 -11.57 -1.24
C ALA A 117 3.39 -10.51 -0.17
N VAL A 118 2.36 -10.30 0.65
CA VAL A 118 2.36 -9.33 1.76
C VAL A 118 2.00 -10.07 3.04
N SER A 119 2.82 -9.94 4.07
CA SER A 119 2.62 -10.57 5.37
C SER A 119 2.63 -9.54 6.49
N GLU A 120 1.70 -9.65 7.42
CA GLU A 120 1.65 -8.89 8.67
C GLU A 120 1.61 -9.87 9.83
N VAL A 121 2.67 -9.92 10.64
CA VAL A 121 2.82 -10.86 11.75
C VAL A 121 2.87 -10.09 13.06
N LEU A 122 2.06 -10.47 14.05
CA LEU A 122 2.13 -9.93 15.40
C LEU A 122 3.42 -10.42 16.06
N ASP A 123 4.33 -9.51 16.36
CA ASP A 123 5.48 -9.81 17.19
C ASP A 123 5.02 -10.03 18.64
N PRO A 124 5.22 -11.24 19.21
CA PRO A 124 4.79 -11.56 20.56
C PRO A 124 5.54 -10.75 21.63
N VAL A 125 6.73 -10.21 21.32
CA VAL A 125 7.54 -9.45 22.28
C VAL A 125 7.06 -8.01 22.37
N SER A 126 6.95 -7.31 21.24
CA SER A 126 6.49 -5.91 21.23
C SER A 126 4.97 -5.75 21.26
N GLY A 127 4.23 -6.81 20.91
CA GLY A 127 2.78 -6.76 20.69
C GLY A 127 2.38 -5.94 19.47
N GLN A 128 3.29 -5.73 18.52
CA GLN A 128 3.08 -4.90 17.34
C GLN A 128 3.15 -5.74 16.06
N TYR A 129 2.43 -5.32 15.03
CA TYR A 129 2.47 -6.02 13.74
C TYR A 129 3.71 -5.62 12.95
N LEU A 130 4.43 -6.61 12.44
CA LEU A 130 5.54 -6.47 11.52
C LEU A 130 5.04 -6.74 10.11
N LYS A 131 5.08 -5.72 9.27
CA LYS A 131 4.68 -5.78 7.87
C LYS A 131 5.89 -6.05 6.98
N SER A 132 5.75 -7.02 6.10
CA SER A 132 6.76 -7.39 5.11
C SER A 132 6.09 -7.67 3.77
N ALA A 133 6.83 -7.49 2.69
CA ALA A 133 6.38 -7.89 1.37
C ALA A 133 7.55 -8.39 0.53
N THR A 134 7.26 -9.31 -0.38
CA THR A 134 8.24 -9.95 -1.25
C THR A 134 7.71 -9.93 -2.68
N ILE A 135 8.57 -9.52 -3.62
CA ILE A 135 8.24 -9.52 -5.05
C ILE A 135 8.84 -10.79 -5.67
N LEU A 136 8.00 -11.62 -6.29
CA LEU A 136 8.40 -12.86 -6.95
C LEU A 136 8.56 -12.68 -8.47
N CYS A 137 7.73 -11.80 -9.05
CA CYS A 137 7.81 -11.36 -10.44
C CYS A 137 7.23 -9.94 -10.52
N TYR A 138 7.58 -9.16 -11.54
CA TYR A 138 7.09 -7.79 -11.66
C TYR A 138 5.78 -7.71 -12.47
N CYS A 139 4.87 -6.85 -12.00
CA CYS A 139 3.62 -6.53 -12.70
C CYS A 139 3.76 -5.20 -13.44
N ASP A 140 3.84 -5.27 -14.76
CA ASP A 140 4.07 -4.11 -15.62
C ASP A 140 2.78 -3.36 -15.95
N TRP A 141 2.83 -2.03 -15.94
CA TRP A 141 1.71 -1.19 -16.35
C TRP A 141 1.38 -1.43 -17.84
N PRO A 142 0.11 -1.51 -18.28
CA PRO A 142 -1.14 -1.26 -17.56
C PRO A 142 -1.80 -2.51 -16.98
N ALA A 143 -1.06 -3.30 -16.20
CA ALA A 143 -1.62 -4.32 -15.30
C ALA A 143 -1.62 -3.82 -13.84
N TYR A 144 -2.38 -4.51 -13.00
CA TYR A 144 -2.54 -4.19 -11.58
C TYR A 144 -2.42 -5.43 -10.71
N TRP A 145 -2.05 -5.22 -9.45
CA TRP A 145 -2.02 -6.25 -8.43
C TRP A 145 -3.44 -6.59 -7.98
N LYS A 146 -3.89 -7.80 -8.31
CA LYS A 146 -5.20 -8.32 -7.91
C LYS A 146 -5.03 -9.30 -6.76
N LEU A 147 -5.77 -9.11 -5.67
CA LEU A 147 -5.80 -10.06 -4.57
C LEU A 147 -6.27 -11.43 -5.10
N ASP A 148 -5.47 -12.46 -4.86
CA ASP A 148 -5.73 -13.83 -5.29
C ASP A 148 -6.07 -14.71 -4.10
N ARG A 149 -5.20 -14.72 -3.09
CA ARG A 149 -5.39 -15.46 -1.84
C ARG A 149 -5.22 -14.54 -0.64
N ARG A 150 -6.06 -14.75 0.37
CA ARG A 150 -5.95 -14.13 1.69
C ARG A 150 -6.10 -15.18 2.76
N GLU A 151 -5.12 -15.24 3.64
CA GLU A 151 -5.12 -16.03 4.86
C GLU A 151 -5.01 -15.05 6.02
N ALA A 152 -5.90 -15.19 7.00
CA ALA A 152 -5.89 -14.31 8.17
C ALA A 152 -6.28 -15.09 9.41
N ASN A 153 -5.50 -14.93 10.46
CA ASN A 153 -5.79 -15.36 11.81
C ASN A 153 -5.53 -14.20 12.79
N SER A 154 -5.64 -14.46 14.09
CA SER A 154 -5.50 -13.43 15.12
C SER A 154 -4.12 -12.78 15.22
N THR A 155 -3.08 -13.42 14.69
CA THR A 155 -1.68 -12.97 14.84
C THR A 155 -0.96 -12.84 13.49
N HIS A 156 -1.60 -13.20 12.38
CA HIS A 156 -0.97 -13.26 11.08
C HIS A 156 -1.99 -12.99 9.98
N THR A 157 -1.67 -12.07 9.08
CA THR A 157 -2.34 -11.92 7.79
C THR A 157 -1.33 -12.14 6.69
N TYR A 158 -1.71 -12.92 5.68
CA TYR A 158 -0.91 -13.21 4.50
C TYR A 158 -1.78 -13.05 3.26
N ASN A 159 -1.36 -12.17 2.36
CA ASN A 159 -2.07 -11.85 1.13
C ASN A 159 -1.15 -12.11 -0.06
N GLU A 160 -1.67 -12.79 -1.07
CA GLU A 160 -1.00 -13.01 -2.34
C GLU A 160 -1.73 -12.28 -3.45
N TYR A 161 -0.95 -11.65 -4.32
CA TYR A 161 -1.46 -10.86 -5.42
C TYR A 161 -0.89 -11.37 -6.74
N THR A 162 -1.80 -11.56 -7.69
CA THR A 162 -1.49 -11.89 -9.08
C THR A 162 -1.51 -10.62 -9.93
N CYS A 163 -0.84 -10.67 -11.09
CA CYS A 163 -0.87 -9.57 -12.04
C CYS A 163 -2.06 -9.72 -13.01
N SER A 164 -2.96 -8.74 -13.05
CA SER A 164 -4.14 -8.76 -13.92
C SER A 164 -4.15 -7.56 -14.87
N LYS A 165 -4.52 -7.78 -16.13
CA LYS A 165 -4.60 -6.70 -17.12
C LYS A 165 -5.79 -5.81 -16.82
N LEU A 166 -5.62 -4.49 -16.95
CA LEU A 166 -6.74 -3.55 -16.90
C LEU A 166 -7.66 -3.77 -18.11
N THR A 167 -8.87 -4.26 -17.87
CA THR A 167 -9.93 -4.31 -18.89
C THR A 167 -10.51 -2.92 -19.12
N ARG A 168 -11.33 -2.73 -20.15
CA ARG A 168 -12.10 -1.49 -20.32
C ARG A 168 -13.40 -1.58 -19.54
N CYS A 169 -13.71 -0.54 -18.79
CA CYS A 169 -15.01 -0.38 -18.12
C CYS A 169 -15.95 0.54 -18.90
N LYS A 170 -17.22 0.53 -18.48
CA LYS A 170 -18.29 1.39 -19.01
C LYS A 170 -18.31 2.73 -18.27
N SER A 171 -19.01 3.70 -18.88
CA SER A 171 -19.35 4.94 -18.18
C SER A 171 -20.14 4.64 -16.90
N GLY A 172 -19.79 5.30 -15.80
CA GLY A 172 -20.38 5.12 -14.46
C GLY A 172 -19.94 3.83 -13.74
N GLU A 173 -19.15 2.97 -14.37
CA GLU A 173 -18.68 1.73 -13.74
C GLU A 173 -17.56 2.02 -12.73
N PHE A 174 -17.47 1.18 -11.70
CA PHE A 174 -16.37 1.20 -10.74
C PHE A 174 -15.03 0.97 -11.45
N CYS A 175 -14.07 1.85 -11.20
CA CYS A 175 -12.77 1.82 -11.88
C CYS A 175 -11.58 1.53 -10.96
N GLY A 176 -11.76 1.64 -9.64
CA GLY A 176 -10.70 1.37 -8.68
C GLY A 176 -10.98 1.96 -7.31
N HIS A 177 -10.14 1.59 -6.35
CA HIS A 177 -10.17 2.15 -5.00
C HIS A 177 -9.15 3.29 -4.90
N MET A 178 -9.63 4.47 -4.50
CA MET A 178 -8.80 5.66 -4.33
C MET A 178 -8.49 5.87 -2.85
N ARG A 179 -7.22 5.96 -2.49
CA ARG A 179 -6.80 6.22 -1.11
C ARG A 179 -7.30 7.57 -0.62
N ALA A 180 -7.93 7.60 0.55
CA ALA A 180 -8.52 8.84 1.08
C ALA A 180 -7.47 9.85 1.60
N ASP A 181 -6.26 9.39 1.89
CA ASP A 181 -5.15 10.19 2.43
C ASP A 181 -4.28 10.82 1.34
N ILE A 182 -4.01 10.10 0.24
CA ILE A 182 -3.08 10.54 -0.80
C ILE A 182 -3.64 10.59 -2.22
N TYR A 183 -4.88 10.13 -2.42
CA TYR A 183 -5.55 10.10 -3.72
C TYR A 183 -4.82 9.28 -4.81
N SER A 184 -3.93 8.36 -4.42
CA SER A 184 -3.49 7.29 -5.32
C SER A 184 -4.64 6.32 -5.57
N THR A 185 -4.66 5.70 -6.74
CA THR A 185 -5.75 4.84 -7.18
C THR A 185 -5.23 3.48 -7.58
N TYR A 186 -5.74 2.46 -6.90
CA TYR A 186 -5.61 1.07 -7.31
C TYR A 186 -6.65 0.80 -8.40
N TYR A 187 -6.24 1.02 -9.65
CA TYR A 187 -7.10 0.79 -10.82
C TYR A 187 -7.41 -0.70 -10.97
N GLN A 188 -8.66 -1.01 -11.30
CA GLN A 188 -9.09 -2.36 -11.67
C GLN A 188 -9.52 -2.45 -13.15
N CYS A 189 -9.78 -1.30 -13.78
CA CYS A 189 -10.06 -1.18 -15.20
C CYS A 189 -9.72 0.23 -15.71
N SER A 190 -9.68 0.37 -17.03
CA SER A 190 -9.39 1.60 -17.76
C SER A 190 -10.68 2.24 -18.25
N CYS A 191 -10.88 3.51 -17.88
CA CYS A 191 -12.07 4.26 -18.27
C CYS A 191 -12.15 4.43 -19.80
N PRO A 192 -13.39 4.55 -20.35
CA PRO A 192 -13.57 4.85 -21.75
C PRO A 192 -13.04 6.26 -22.08
N ARG A 193 -12.96 6.57 -23.37
CA ARG A 193 -12.51 7.88 -23.84
C ARG A 193 -13.33 9.00 -23.19
N ASP A 194 -12.69 10.12 -22.90
CA ASP A 194 -13.30 11.31 -22.28
C ASP A 194 -13.93 11.05 -20.90
N HIS A 195 -13.45 10.03 -20.18
CA HIS A 195 -13.82 9.76 -18.80
C HIS A 195 -12.58 9.69 -17.91
N LEU A 196 -12.73 10.13 -16.67
CA LEU A 196 -11.72 10.00 -15.63
C LEU A 196 -12.23 9.05 -14.53
N CYS A 197 -11.31 8.27 -13.96
CA CYS A 197 -11.59 7.47 -12.78
C CYS A 197 -11.49 8.36 -11.55
N ILE A 198 -12.64 8.82 -11.04
CA ILE A 198 -12.70 9.77 -9.93
C ILE A 198 -13.67 9.31 -8.85
N LYS A 199 -13.46 9.78 -7.62
CA LYS A 199 -14.40 9.53 -6.52
C LYS A 199 -15.77 10.12 -6.84
N THR A 200 -16.83 9.39 -6.48
CA THR A 200 -18.21 9.86 -6.65
C THR A 200 -18.84 10.36 -5.36
N ASP A 201 -18.29 9.95 -4.22
CA ASP A 201 -18.67 10.38 -2.88
C ASP A 201 -17.41 10.50 -2.00
N ASP A 202 -17.56 11.13 -0.84
CA ASP A 202 -16.53 11.18 0.21
C ASP A 202 -16.72 10.07 1.26
N VAL A 203 -17.50 9.02 0.95
CA VAL A 203 -17.78 7.93 1.87
C VAL A 203 -16.55 7.01 1.93
N ARG A 204 -15.88 7.05 3.09
CA ARG A 204 -14.71 6.22 3.38
C ARG A 204 -15.13 4.80 3.74
N ARG A 205 -14.54 3.83 3.04
CA ARG A 205 -14.80 2.40 3.23
C ARG A 205 -13.47 1.72 3.51
N ASN A 206 -13.41 0.88 4.54
CA ASN A 206 -12.19 0.12 4.80
C ASN A 206 -12.03 -0.96 3.72
N VAL A 207 -10.93 -0.88 2.99
CA VAL A 207 -10.60 -1.79 1.90
C VAL A 207 -9.17 -2.28 2.11
N THR A 208 -8.91 -3.52 1.69
CA THR A 208 -7.58 -4.11 1.64
C THR A 208 -7.09 -4.09 0.20
N GLU A 209 -6.03 -3.33 -0.04
CA GLU A 209 -5.26 -3.28 -1.29
C GLU A 209 -3.80 -3.66 -0.96
N PRO A 210 -2.95 -4.00 -1.94
CA PRO A 210 -1.58 -4.38 -1.63
C PRO A 210 -0.85 -3.28 -0.86
N LEU A 211 -0.31 -3.67 0.30
CA LEU A 211 0.35 -2.82 1.29
C LEU A 211 -0.51 -1.71 1.91
N TYR A 212 -1.83 -1.70 1.69
CA TYR A 212 -2.74 -0.72 2.27
C TYR A 212 -3.99 -1.39 2.87
N ASN A 213 -4.24 -1.14 4.14
CA ASN A 213 -5.48 -1.53 4.80
C ASN A 213 -6.04 -0.30 5.53
N GLY A 214 -7.14 0.24 5.03
CA GLY A 214 -7.65 1.49 5.57
C GLY A 214 -8.74 2.16 4.74
N PRO A 215 -9.07 3.42 5.06
CA PRO A 215 -10.17 4.15 4.42
C PRO A 215 -9.86 4.51 2.97
N MET A 216 -10.64 3.96 2.04
CA MET A 216 -10.63 4.28 0.62
C MET A 216 -11.96 4.87 0.16
N LEU A 217 -11.88 5.62 -0.93
CA LEU A 217 -12.99 6.19 -1.66
C LEU A 217 -13.26 5.33 -2.90
N LYS A 218 -14.54 5.10 -3.20
CA LYS A 218 -14.93 4.37 -4.41
C LYS A 218 -14.81 5.29 -5.61
N ALA A 219 -14.05 4.90 -6.63
CA ALA A 219 -13.93 5.66 -7.87
C ALA A 219 -14.77 5.04 -9.00
N GLN A 220 -15.34 5.89 -9.87
CA GLN A 220 -16.08 5.48 -11.05
C GLN A 220 -15.60 6.25 -12.28
N CYS A 221 -15.87 5.70 -13.47
CA CYS A 221 -15.60 6.39 -14.72
C CYS A 221 -16.64 7.47 -14.97
N THR A 222 -16.26 8.72 -14.72
CA THR A 222 -17.14 9.88 -14.88
C THR A 222 -16.72 10.66 -16.11
N PRO A 223 -17.67 11.11 -16.97
CA PRO A 223 -17.36 11.97 -18.10
C PRO A 223 -16.56 13.20 -17.67
N TYR A 224 -15.49 13.48 -18.38
CA TYR A 224 -14.69 14.68 -18.20
C TYR A 224 -14.89 15.59 -19.40
N HIS A 225 -15.64 16.66 -19.18
CA HIS A 225 -15.85 17.71 -20.16
C HIS A 225 -15.01 18.93 -19.75
N PRO A 226 -13.80 19.12 -20.35
CA PRO A 226 -12.88 20.19 -19.95
C PRO A 226 -13.42 21.62 -20.14
N ASN A 227 -14.59 21.80 -20.76
CA ASN A 227 -15.20 23.09 -21.06
C ASN A 227 -16.47 23.39 -20.23
N SER A 228 -16.60 22.80 -19.03
CA SER A 228 -17.78 22.98 -18.16
C SER A 228 -17.61 24.08 -17.11
N VAL A 229 -16.77 25.08 -17.41
CA VAL A 229 -16.59 26.32 -16.64
C VAL A 229 -16.50 27.47 -17.63
#